data_AF-A0AAD8Z8Q2-F1
#
_entry.id   AF-A0AAD8Z8Q2-F1
#
_cell.length_a   1.000
_cell.length_b   1.000
_cell.length_c   1.000
_cell.angle_alpha   90.00
_cell.angle_beta   90.00
_cell.angle_gamma   90.00
#
_symmetry.space_group_name_H-M   'P 1'
#
loop_
_entity.id
_entity.type
_entity.pdbx_description
1 polymer ?
#
loop_
_entity_poly.entity_id
_entity_poly.type
_entity_poly.pdbx_seq_one_letter_code
_entity_poly.pdbx_strand_id
1 'polypeptide(L)'
;MERISVKVWPLLVLFVACLKIVTCYKNGKVVEACEDMIPLHSHHSSPEPSPYNISVDKVKFSPGGQIKVTLSTGSSDSKLYFSGFLIQARDFGHPSAGAVGSFALLEPAVSQLLQCNNIEGSAVSHTSSTHKTEVQVLWTAPQNSPSKIQFQVTVVQKYNLYWARILGPVVSLNDTSPLPQQSTAGAKTTTAATSLSRPFSSEGCGFKKSCLRDPVGCDPHSSPHCYFLSFWTEDQSVVFELSGLASGYVSFALSTDKWMGHDDVYLCINYTDHVDISAAYVVERTHPVTSSENVLRDMAWRLSDGVIQCSFRRNIRIPGRSQNRFDLDQTYYLFMAHGRVDNGRTHRHDRQPLISESQVVITGPPEDLGGSRSPLLIKFHGVFMLIAWMTTVSTGVIMARYFKPDWPETTVCGHRVWFQFHRALMILTVLLTCTGFILPFIYRRGWSKRAGSHPYLGCTVMLLAVIQPIVALFRPAADSSRRYIFNWVHLGTGTVAQVIAVVAIFLGIHQQALLLPAPWTTGLLAGHVVWFVLADIVLEVHRRGLFPTGQFFKTFQIFTENIQTEDKEAILFVPCDNESYIKGTCFKKLVLVIYLCGNFVCLTLLLGTISRI
;
A
#
# COMPACT_ATOMS: atom_id res chain seq x y z
N MET A 1 27.83 8.47 42.26
CA MET A 1 26.47 9.05 42.30
C MET A 1 26.49 10.28 41.41
N GLU A 2 26.31 10.10 40.10
CA GLU A 2 26.19 11.20 39.12
C GLU A 2 24.85 10.99 38.40
N ARG A 3 23.95 11.96 38.53
CA ARG A 3 22.61 11.93 37.94
C ARG A 3 22.69 12.30 36.47
N ILE A 4 22.56 11.32 35.59
CA ILE A 4 22.22 11.56 34.18
C ILE A 4 20.72 11.84 34.11
N SER A 5 20.36 13.11 33.96
CA SER A 5 18.99 13.59 33.78
C SER A 5 18.53 13.28 32.35
N VAL A 6 17.67 12.28 32.20
CA VAL A 6 17.08 11.89 30.92
C VAL A 6 15.96 12.87 30.57
N LYS A 7 16.21 13.78 29.62
CA LYS A 7 15.16 14.58 28.98
C LYS A 7 14.37 13.71 27.99
N VAL A 8 13.47 12.87 28.50
CA VAL A 8 12.47 12.10 27.70
C VAL A 8 11.30 13.00 27.25
N TRP A 9 11.12 14.15 27.90
CA TRP A 9 9.98 15.04 27.70
C TRP A 9 9.89 15.75 26.33
N PRO A 10 10.99 16.18 25.66
CA PRO A 10 10.88 16.88 24.37
C PRO A 10 10.44 15.95 23.22
N LEU A 11 10.80 14.66 23.29
CA LEU A 11 10.44 13.65 22.29
C LEU A 11 8.97 13.24 22.37
N LEU A 12 8.37 13.27 23.56
CA LEU A 12 6.95 12.96 23.75
C LEU A 12 6.04 14.10 23.24
N VAL A 13 6.47 15.36 23.40
CA VAL A 13 5.71 16.54 22.93
C VAL A 13 5.77 16.69 21.41
N LEU A 14 6.91 16.35 20.78
CA LEU A 14 7.01 16.31 19.32
C LEU A 14 6.15 15.20 18.69
N PHE A 15 5.90 14.10 19.42
CA PHE A 15 5.08 12.98 18.95
C PHE A 15 3.57 13.29 18.98
N VAL A 16 3.12 14.20 19.84
CA VAL A 16 1.71 14.61 19.96
C VAL A 16 1.34 15.73 18.97
N ALA A 17 2.30 16.60 18.61
CA ALA A 17 2.05 17.75 17.74
C ALA A 17 1.81 17.42 16.24
N CYS A 18 2.14 16.21 15.79
CA CYS A 18 1.99 15.80 14.38
C CYS A 18 0.65 15.12 14.03
N LEU A 19 -0.31 15.07 14.97
CA LEU A 19 -1.64 14.52 14.72
C LEU A 19 -2.62 15.60 14.23
N LYS A 20 -2.37 16.17 13.04
CA LYS A 20 -3.46 16.78 12.27
C LYS A 20 -4.18 15.67 11.52
N ILE A 21 -5.22 15.12 12.14
CA ILE A 21 -6.18 14.27 11.46
C ILE A 21 -6.96 15.19 10.52
N VAL A 22 -6.61 15.18 9.23
CA VAL A 22 -7.49 15.75 8.21
C VAL A 22 -8.68 14.82 8.10
N THR A 23 -9.77 15.24 8.72
CA THR A 23 -11.03 14.53 8.70
C THR A 23 -11.79 14.88 7.42
N CYS A 24 -11.51 14.19 6.32
CA CYS A 24 -12.39 14.22 5.13
C CYS A 24 -13.63 13.36 5.40
N TYR A 25 -14.60 13.91 6.13
CA TYR A 25 -15.90 13.26 6.32
C TYR A 25 -16.89 13.69 5.23
N LYS A 26 -17.90 12.84 4.98
CA LYS A 26 -19.07 13.08 4.12
C LYS A 26 -20.01 14.16 4.70
N ASN A 27 -19.43 15.18 5.31
CA ASN A 27 -20.12 16.15 6.14
C ASN A 27 -20.50 17.40 5.37
N GLY A 28 -20.31 17.44 4.04
CA GLY A 28 -20.69 18.53 3.13
C GLY A 28 -19.98 19.87 3.33
N LYS A 29 -18.87 19.95 4.06
CA LYS A 29 -18.04 21.18 4.15
C LYS A 29 -17.22 21.41 2.87
N VAL A 30 -17.90 21.76 1.78
CA VAL A 30 -17.34 21.83 0.41
C VAL A 30 -17.03 23.25 -0.06
N VAL A 31 -16.32 24.04 0.77
CA VAL A 31 -15.98 25.44 0.43
C VAL A 31 -15.13 25.54 -0.84
N GLU A 32 -14.31 24.53 -1.15
CA GLU A 32 -13.50 24.49 -2.37
C GLU A 32 -14.33 24.41 -3.65
N ALA A 33 -15.55 23.87 -3.59
CA ALA A 33 -16.47 23.76 -4.73
C ALA A 33 -17.30 25.03 -4.96
N CYS A 34 -17.07 26.11 -4.20
CA CYS A 34 -17.88 27.31 -4.27
C CYS A 34 -17.82 28.01 -5.65
N GLU A 35 -16.67 27.98 -6.33
CA GLU A 35 -16.45 28.70 -7.58
C GLU A 35 -17.02 27.94 -8.78
N ASP A 36 -16.65 26.68 -8.95
CA ASP A 36 -17.06 25.87 -10.08
C ASP A 36 -18.42 25.17 -9.87
N MET A 37 -18.88 25.06 -8.62
CA MET A 37 -20.01 24.24 -8.18
C MET A 37 -19.85 22.75 -8.54
N ILE A 38 -18.62 22.27 -8.70
CA ILE A 38 -18.33 20.89 -9.03
C ILE A 38 -17.88 20.17 -7.75
N PRO A 39 -18.56 19.08 -7.35
CA PRO A 39 -18.06 18.26 -6.26
C PRO A 39 -16.75 17.61 -6.73
N LEU A 40 -15.68 17.72 -5.94
CA LEU A 40 -14.35 17.17 -6.22
C LEU A 40 -14.32 15.62 -6.11
N HIS A 41 -15.28 14.97 -6.77
CA HIS A 41 -15.51 13.54 -6.71
C HIS A 41 -14.75 12.77 -7.78
N SER A 42 -13.85 13.41 -8.53
CA SER A 42 -13.03 12.74 -9.54
C SER A 42 -13.87 12.08 -10.65
N HIS A 43 -14.98 12.71 -11.02
CA HIS A 43 -15.89 12.30 -12.08
C HIS A 43 -16.41 13.54 -12.80
N HIS A 44 -16.87 13.40 -14.04
CA HIS A 44 -17.58 14.48 -14.74
C HIS A 44 -19.06 14.51 -14.35
N SER A 45 -19.70 15.67 -14.51
CA SER A 45 -21.14 15.81 -14.29
C SER A 45 -21.91 14.96 -15.29
N SER A 46 -23.02 14.38 -14.85
CA SER A 46 -23.90 13.60 -15.74
C SER A 46 -24.31 14.45 -16.95
N PRO A 47 -24.21 13.91 -18.19
CA PRO A 47 -24.71 14.59 -19.38
C PRO A 47 -26.24 14.53 -19.50
N GLU A 48 -26.90 13.67 -18.72
CA GLU A 48 -28.35 13.53 -18.74
C GLU A 48 -29.06 14.69 -18.01
N PRO A 49 -30.29 15.06 -18.40
CA PRO A 49 -31.08 16.06 -17.70
C PRO A 49 -31.21 15.73 -16.21
N SER A 50 -31.11 16.76 -15.36
CA SER A 50 -31.23 16.55 -13.92
C SER A 50 -32.66 16.15 -13.53
N PRO A 51 -32.84 15.09 -12.73
CA PRO A 51 -34.16 14.69 -12.24
C PRO A 51 -34.58 15.46 -10.98
N TYR A 52 -33.82 16.49 -10.57
CA TYR A 52 -34.10 17.33 -9.40
C TYR A 52 -34.55 18.72 -9.82
N ASN A 53 -35.44 19.30 -9.02
CA ASN A 53 -35.98 20.63 -9.28
C ASN A 53 -35.71 21.56 -8.09
N ILE A 54 -35.34 22.81 -8.41
CA ILE A 54 -35.20 23.89 -7.44
C ILE A 54 -36.30 24.93 -7.70
N SER A 55 -37.04 25.29 -6.66
CA SER A 55 -38.16 26.23 -6.74
C SER A 55 -38.08 27.30 -5.66
N VAL A 56 -38.77 28.41 -5.88
CA VAL A 56 -38.84 29.54 -4.96
C VAL A 56 -40.29 29.89 -4.66
N ASP A 57 -40.58 30.38 -3.46
CA ASP A 57 -41.93 30.83 -3.08
C ASP A 57 -42.32 32.17 -3.73
N LYS A 58 -41.33 33.00 -4.07
CA LYS A 58 -41.50 34.33 -4.67
C LYS A 58 -40.43 34.59 -5.74
N VAL A 59 -40.85 35.18 -6.85
CA VAL A 59 -39.98 35.55 -7.99
C VAL A 59 -39.57 37.02 -8.00
N LYS A 60 -40.00 37.77 -6.98
CA LYS A 60 -39.61 39.16 -6.77
C LYS A 60 -39.12 39.39 -5.34
N PHE A 61 -38.14 40.26 -5.17
CA PHE A 61 -37.58 40.59 -3.86
C PHE A 61 -37.28 42.09 -3.71
N SER A 62 -37.15 42.52 -2.47
CA SER A 62 -36.60 43.82 -2.08
C SER A 62 -35.30 43.59 -1.28
N PRO A 63 -34.39 44.56 -1.17
CA PRO A 63 -33.21 44.43 -0.31
C PRO A 63 -33.61 44.08 1.13
N GLY A 64 -32.94 43.11 1.74
CA GLY A 64 -33.31 42.53 3.05
C GLY A 64 -34.52 41.60 3.03
N GLY A 65 -35.22 41.47 1.90
CA GLY A 65 -36.33 40.54 1.72
C GLY A 65 -35.87 39.08 1.74
N GLN A 66 -36.77 38.19 2.14
CA GLN A 66 -36.50 36.76 2.26
C GLN A 66 -37.32 35.94 1.26
N ILE A 67 -36.65 34.96 0.65
CA ILE A 67 -37.23 34.01 -0.31
C ILE A 67 -36.97 32.60 0.20
N LYS A 68 -38.03 31.78 0.25
CA LYS A 68 -37.90 30.37 0.57
C LYS A 68 -37.52 29.60 -0.70
N VAL A 69 -36.40 28.89 -0.65
CA VAL A 69 -35.87 28.07 -1.74
C VAL A 69 -36.03 26.60 -1.38
N THR A 70 -36.60 25.81 -2.28
CA THR A 70 -36.89 24.38 -2.06
C THR A 70 -36.21 23.56 -3.15
N LEU A 71 -35.31 22.66 -2.75
CA LEU A 71 -34.73 21.62 -3.61
C LEU A 71 -35.51 20.32 -3.39
N SER A 72 -36.05 19.73 -4.45
CA SER A 72 -36.87 18.50 -4.38
C SER A 72 -36.59 17.55 -5.55
N THR A 73 -37.00 16.30 -5.41
CA THR A 73 -37.03 15.33 -6.51
C THR A 73 -38.15 15.67 -7.49
N GLY A 74 -37.87 15.66 -8.80
CA GLY A 74 -38.82 16.08 -9.84
C GLY A 74 -39.97 15.10 -10.11
N SER A 75 -39.96 13.92 -9.49
CA SER A 75 -41.05 12.93 -9.57
C SER A 75 -41.36 12.35 -8.18
N SER A 76 -42.59 11.87 -8.01
CA SER A 76 -43.06 11.14 -6.81
C SER A 76 -42.52 9.70 -6.74
N ASP A 77 -41.54 9.33 -7.58
CA ASP A 77 -40.98 7.99 -7.59
C ASP A 77 -40.14 7.77 -6.32
N SER A 78 -40.61 6.87 -5.47
CA SER A 78 -40.00 6.48 -4.18
C SER A 78 -38.53 6.02 -4.25
N LYS A 79 -37.98 5.83 -5.45
CA LYS A 79 -36.57 5.46 -5.67
C LYS A 79 -35.62 6.64 -5.85
N LEU A 80 -36.11 7.86 -6.10
CA LEU A 80 -35.27 9.01 -6.35
C LEU A 80 -34.86 9.71 -5.04
N TYR A 81 -33.56 9.91 -4.82
CA TYR A 81 -33.02 10.56 -3.63
C TYR A 81 -31.69 11.24 -3.96
N PHE A 82 -31.30 12.23 -3.18
CA PHE A 82 -29.95 12.82 -3.21
C PHE A 82 -29.24 12.67 -1.87
N SER A 83 -27.93 12.46 -1.93
CA SER A 83 -27.07 12.29 -0.74
C SER A 83 -26.37 13.60 -0.36
N GLY A 84 -26.09 14.45 -1.34
CA GLY A 84 -25.45 15.75 -1.14
C GLY A 84 -26.00 16.82 -2.08
N PHE A 85 -25.85 18.07 -1.67
CA PHE A 85 -26.21 19.24 -2.46
C PHE A 85 -25.31 20.44 -2.12
N LEU A 86 -25.27 21.41 -3.03
CA LEU A 86 -24.70 22.74 -2.85
C LEU A 86 -25.60 23.76 -3.55
N ILE A 87 -26.14 24.72 -2.80
CA ILE A 87 -27.02 25.78 -3.31
C ILE A 87 -26.31 27.14 -3.19
N GLN A 88 -26.35 27.92 -4.25
CA GLN A 88 -25.88 29.31 -4.30
C GLN A 88 -26.88 30.19 -5.07
N ALA A 89 -26.96 31.46 -4.72
CA ALA A 89 -27.54 32.49 -5.58
C ALA A 89 -26.40 33.25 -6.25
N ARG A 90 -26.52 33.55 -7.54
CA ARG A 90 -25.52 34.30 -8.30
C ARG A 90 -26.17 35.44 -9.09
N ASP A 91 -25.40 36.48 -9.40
CA ASP A 91 -25.85 37.54 -10.32
C ASP A 91 -26.16 36.91 -11.69
N PHE A 92 -27.34 37.22 -12.24
CA PHE A 92 -27.75 36.75 -13.56
C PHE A 92 -26.87 37.33 -14.68
N GLY A 93 -26.43 38.59 -14.54
CA GLY A 93 -25.59 39.28 -15.53
C GLY A 93 -24.13 38.85 -15.47
N HIS A 94 -23.63 38.50 -14.28
CA HIS A 94 -22.25 38.07 -14.05
C HIS A 94 -22.19 36.80 -13.18
N PRO A 95 -22.56 35.62 -13.70
CA PRO A 95 -22.61 34.38 -12.92
C PRO A 95 -21.23 33.94 -12.37
N SER A 96 -20.15 34.49 -12.91
CA SER A 96 -18.77 34.22 -12.46
C SER A 96 -18.32 35.15 -11.33
N ALA A 97 -19.12 36.14 -10.92
CA ALA A 97 -18.77 37.09 -9.86
C ALA A 97 -18.91 36.52 -8.44
N GLY A 98 -19.35 35.26 -8.31
CA GLY A 98 -19.49 34.55 -7.04
C GLY A 98 -20.91 34.57 -6.47
N ALA A 99 -21.04 34.13 -5.21
CA ALA A 99 -22.32 34.02 -4.51
C ALA A 99 -22.87 35.37 -4.03
N VAL A 100 -24.19 35.54 -4.07
CA VAL A 100 -24.92 36.77 -3.74
C VAL A 100 -25.91 36.52 -2.61
N GLY A 101 -25.87 37.36 -1.58
CA GLY A 101 -26.76 37.27 -0.42
C GLY A 101 -26.34 36.19 0.58
N SER A 102 -27.24 35.91 1.53
CA SER A 102 -26.99 34.97 2.61
C SER A 102 -28.18 34.07 2.87
N PHE A 103 -27.92 32.84 3.30
CA PHE A 103 -28.92 31.85 3.62
C PHE A 103 -29.09 31.68 5.13
N ALA A 104 -30.30 31.30 5.53
CA ALA A 104 -30.64 30.78 6.84
C ALA A 104 -31.24 29.38 6.68
N LEU A 105 -30.95 28.51 7.65
CA LEU A 105 -31.35 27.10 7.61
C LEU A 105 -32.76 26.95 8.17
N LEU A 106 -33.65 26.27 7.43
CA LEU A 106 -34.91 25.79 7.97
C LEU A 106 -34.76 24.38 8.56
N GLU A 107 -33.78 23.61 8.09
CA GLU A 107 -33.54 22.23 8.50
C GLU A 107 -32.07 21.99 8.93
N PRO A 108 -31.62 22.48 10.09
CA PRO A 108 -30.22 22.39 10.54
C PRO A 108 -29.70 20.96 10.74
N ALA A 109 -30.60 19.98 10.87
CA ALA A 109 -30.23 18.57 11.02
C ALA A 109 -29.59 18.00 9.75
N VAL A 110 -30.02 18.46 8.57
CA VAL A 110 -29.63 17.92 7.26
C VAL A 110 -28.87 18.92 6.39
N SER A 111 -28.85 20.19 6.78
CA SER A 111 -28.23 21.31 6.04
C SER A 111 -27.32 22.15 6.93
N GLN A 112 -26.31 22.77 6.32
CA GLN A 112 -25.38 23.69 6.99
C GLN A 112 -25.01 24.85 6.06
N LEU A 113 -24.59 25.96 6.66
CA LEU A 113 -24.09 27.13 5.94
C LEU A 113 -22.62 26.97 5.59
N LEU A 114 -22.24 27.47 4.41
CA LEU A 114 -20.86 27.57 3.96
C LEU A 114 -20.47 29.04 3.75
N GLN A 115 -19.19 29.32 3.89
CA GLN A 115 -18.60 30.62 3.61
C GLN A 115 -17.88 30.59 2.26
N CYS A 116 -18.60 30.89 1.19
CA CYS A 116 -18.02 31.10 -0.14
C CYS A 116 -17.59 32.56 -0.31
N ASN A 117 -16.41 32.80 -0.90
CA ASN A 117 -15.86 34.13 -1.18
C ASN A 117 -15.85 35.08 0.04
N ASN A 118 -15.50 34.52 1.21
CA ASN A 118 -15.47 35.20 2.51
C ASN A 118 -16.82 35.77 2.99
N ILE A 119 -17.93 35.47 2.31
CA ILE A 119 -19.28 35.89 2.72
C ILE A 119 -19.90 34.78 3.57
N GLU A 120 -20.20 35.05 4.83
CA GLU A 120 -20.84 34.08 5.71
C GLU A 120 -22.24 33.71 5.23
N GLY A 121 -22.53 32.41 5.19
CA GLY A 121 -23.83 31.91 4.77
C GLY A 121 -24.16 32.13 3.30
N SER A 122 -23.18 32.40 2.44
CA SER A 122 -23.40 32.64 1.01
C SER A 122 -23.76 31.38 0.21
N ALA A 123 -23.59 30.20 0.80
CA ALA A 123 -24.04 28.93 0.22
C ALA A 123 -24.57 27.98 1.31
N VAL A 124 -25.36 26.99 0.87
CA VAL A 124 -25.87 25.91 1.74
C VAL A 124 -25.49 24.55 1.20
N SER A 125 -25.08 23.64 2.08
CA SER A 125 -24.79 22.26 1.75
C SER A 125 -25.34 21.28 2.78
N HIS A 126 -25.22 19.98 2.51
CA HIS A 126 -25.66 18.90 3.38
C HIS A 126 -24.74 18.72 4.62
N THR A 127 -25.26 18.19 5.73
CA THR A 127 -24.46 17.81 6.93
C THR A 127 -23.97 16.36 6.92
N SER A 128 -24.60 15.50 6.12
CA SER A 128 -24.31 14.06 6.05
C SER A 128 -24.79 13.46 4.73
N SER A 129 -24.30 12.28 4.37
CA SER A 129 -24.72 11.54 3.17
C SER A 129 -26.03 10.76 3.34
N THR A 130 -26.87 11.10 4.31
CA THR A 130 -28.20 10.49 4.45
C THR A 130 -29.06 10.82 3.24
N HIS A 131 -29.89 9.88 2.81
CA HIS A 131 -30.77 10.09 1.67
C HIS A 131 -31.80 11.18 1.99
N LYS A 132 -31.97 12.11 1.06
CA LYS A 132 -32.91 13.23 1.14
C LYS A 132 -33.74 13.24 -0.14
N THR A 133 -35.00 13.65 0.00
CA THR A 133 -35.92 13.87 -1.12
C THR A 133 -36.26 15.34 -1.27
N GLU A 134 -36.13 16.11 -0.20
CA GLU A 134 -36.37 17.55 -0.17
C GLU A 134 -35.44 18.23 0.84
N VAL A 135 -35.05 19.48 0.57
CA VAL A 135 -34.43 20.41 1.53
C VAL A 135 -34.95 21.82 1.28
N GLN A 136 -35.32 22.52 2.35
CA GLN A 136 -35.77 23.92 2.31
C GLN A 136 -34.78 24.85 3.01
N VAL A 137 -34.52 26.01 2.40
CA VAL A 137 -33.65 27.06 2.95
C VAL A 137 -34.28 28.44 2.72
N LEU A 138 -33.85 29.42 3.51
CA LEU A 138 -34.30 30.80 3.38
C LEU A 138 -33.16 31.66 2.86
N TRP A 139 -33.33 32.36 1.74
CA TRP A 139 -32.34 33.28 1.18
C TRP A 139 -32.73 34.72 1.49
N THR A 140 -31.76 35.53 1.92
CA THR A 140 -31.92 36.96 2.23
C THR A 140 -31.14 37.80 1.23
N ALA A 141 -31.83 38.75 0.60
CA ALA A 141 -31.24 39.66 -0.36
C ALA A 141 -30.30 40.68 0.33
N PRO A 142 -29.07 40.91 -0.17
CA PRO A 142 -28.16 41.92 0.38
C PRO A 142 -28.67 43.34 0.10
N GLN A 143 -28.16 44.34 0.84
CA GLN A 143 -28.57 45.74 0.62
C GLN A 143 -28.22 46.25 -0.79
N ASN A 144 -27.03 45.88 -1.28
CA ASN A 144 -26.58 46.19 -2.64
C ASN A 144 -26.88 45.02 -3.59
N SER A 145 -28.16 44.69 -3.76
CA SER A 145 -28.57 43.55 -4.60
C SER A 145 -28.49 43.84 -6.10
N PRO A 146 -28.04 42.87 -6.92
CA PRO A 146 -28.21 42.91 -8.37
C PRO A 146 -29.69 42.96 -8.78
N SER A 147 -29.98 43.47 -9.99
CA SER A 147 -31.35 43.59 -10.50
C SER A 147 -32.02 42.23 -10.76
N LYS A 148 -31.23 41.21 -11.10
CA LYS A 148 -31.67 39.82 -11.29
C LYS A 148 -30.65 38.86 -10.70
N ILE A 149 -31.13 37.87 -9.97
CA ILE A 149 -30.30 36.78 -9.43
C ILE A 149 -30.87 35.45 -9.91
N GLN A 150 -29.99 34.45 -10.02
CA GLN A 150 -30.37 33.09 -10.36
C GLN A 150 -29.83 32.12 -9.32
N PHE A 151 -30.71 31.26 -8.82
CA PHE A 151 -30.29 30.15 -7.98
C PHE A 151 -29.63 29.07 -8.84
N GLN A 152 -28.48 28.58 -8.40
CA GLN A 152 -27.79 27.46 -9.00
C GLN A 152 -27.66 26.36 -7.95
N VAL A 153 -27.83 25.12 -8.37
CA VAL A 153 -27.70 23.97 -7.48
C VAL A 153 -26.87 22.87 -8.11
N THR A 154 -26.05 22.24 -7.28
CA THR A 154 -25.37 21.00 -7.59
C THR A 154 -25.97 19.91 -6.71
N VAL A 155 -26.36 18.79 -7.31
CA VAL A 155 -26.99 17.67 -6.62
C VAL A 155 -26.18 16.40 -6.85
N VAL A 156 -25.83 15.73 -5.76
CA VAL A 156 -25.06 14.47 -5.74
C VAL A 156 -26.00 13.35 -5.31
N GLN A 157 -26.23 12.39 -6.20
CA GLN A 157 -26.99 11.18 -5.89
C GLN A 157 -26.08 10.08 -5.34
N LYS A 158 -24.97 9.79 -6.05
CA LYS A 158 -23.90 8.87 -5.67
C LYS A 158 -22.55 9.57 -5.84
N TYR A 159 -21.45 8.99 -5.34
CA TYR A 159 -20.14 9.64 -5.42
C TYR A 159 -19.76 9.97 -6.89
N ASN A 160 -20.02 9.05 -7.82
CA ASN A 160 -19.79 9.22 -9.26
C ASN A 160 -20.97 9.78 -10.07
N LEU A 161 -22.12 10.04 -9.45
CA LEU A 161 -23.31 10.49 -10.16
C LEU A 161 -23.83 11.78 -9.54
N TYR A 162 -23.60 12.88 -10.24
CA TYR A 162 -24.01 14.20 -9.83
C TYR A 162 -24.36 15.08 -11.05
N TRP A 163 -25.13 16.12 -10.79
CA TRP A 163 -25.46 17.17 -11.73
C TRP A 163 -24.98 18.49 -11.13
N ALA A 164 -24.13 19.22 -11.84
CA ALA A 164 -23.59 20.50 -11.39
C ALA A 164 -24.23 21.66 -12.14
N ARG A 165 -24.32 22.83 -11.48
CA ARG A 165 -24.86 24.08 -12.06
C ARG A 165 -26.24 23.92 -12.69
N ILE A 166 -27.12 23.16 -12.06
CA ILE A 166 -28.53 23.13 -12.44
C ILE A 166 -29.07 24.55 -12.24
N LEU A 167 -29.56 25.13 -13.32
CA LEU A 167 -30.08 26.49 -13.34
C LEU A 167 -31.50 26.51 -12.76
N GLY A 168 -31.68 27.23 -11.67
CA GLY A 168 -32.95 27.44 -11.00
C GLY A 168 -33.68 28.70 -11.45
N PRO A 169 -34.75 29.06 -10.71
CA PRO A 169 -35.56 30.24 -10.99
C PRO A 169 -34.74 31.52 -10.95
N VAL A 170 -35.04 32.43 -11.88
CA VAL A 170 -34.54 33.79 -11.88
C VAL A 170 -35.49 34.65 -11.04
N VAL A 171 -34.94 35.39 -10.09
CA VAL A 171 -35.69 36.29 -9.21
C VAL A 171 -35.23 37.72 -9.48
N SER A 172 -36.19 38.65 -9.53
CA SER A 172 -35.96 40.05 -9.89
C SER A 172 -36.18 40.99 -8.73
N LEU A 173 -35.37 42.05 -8.66
CA LEU A 173 -35.60 43.16 -7.74
C LEU A 173 -36.92 43.85 -8.11
N ASN A 174 -37.75 44.20 -7.13
CA ASN A 174 -38.98 44.96 -7.33
C ASN A 174 -38.66 46.37 -7.85
N ASP A 175 -38.72 46.57 -9.18
CA ASP A 175 -38.89 47.88 -9.80
C ASP A 175 -39.80 47.80 -11.04
N THR A 176 -40.57 48.86 -11.25
CA THR A 176 -41.65 49.07 -12.23
C THR A 176 -41.20 48.95 -13.71
N SER A 177 -41.92 48.12 -14.48
CA SER A 177 -42.07 48.11 -15.97
C SER A 177 -41.00 47.37 -16.85
N PRO A 178 -41.36 46.80 -18.03
CA PRO A 178 -40.81 45.52 -18.53
C PRO A 178 -40.00 45.50 -19.88
N LEU A 179 -39.41 44.31 -20.13
CA LEU A 179 -38.95 43.63 -21.40
C LEU A 179 -37.59 43.99 -22.05
N PRO A 180 -36.96 43.09 -22.88
CA PRO A 180 -37.18 41.65 -23.14
C PRO A 180 -35.93 40.74 -22.96
N GLN A 181 -36.16 39.42 -23.08
CA GLN A 181 -35.21 38.29 -22.99
C GLN A 181 -34.24 38.18 -24.17
N GLN A 182 -33.05 37.63 -23.94
CA GLN A 182 -32.18 37.10 -24.99
C GLN A 182 -31.59 35.74 -24.58
N SER A 183 -31.83 34.74 -25.43
CA SER A 183 -31.36 33.36 -25.30
C SER A 183 -29.92 33.22 -25.80
N THR A 184 -29.13 32.37 -25.16
CA THR A 184 -27.97 31.73 -25.80
C THR A 184 -27.86 30.27 -25.36
N ALA A 185 -28.20 29.39 -26.30
CA ALA A 185 -27.80 27.99 -26.29
C ALA A 185 -26.30 27.88 -26.63
N GLY A 186 -25.60 26.99 -25.94
CA GLY A 186 -24.20 26.67 -26.21
C GLY A 186 -23.83 25.34 -25.56
N ALA A 187 -24.38 24.24 -26.07
CA ALA A 187 -23.98 22.89 -25.64
C ALA A 187 -22.63 22.54 -26.30
N LYS A 188 -21.61 22.26 -25.48
CA LYS A 188 -20.33 21.68 -25.91
C LYS A 188 -20.51 20.16 -26.11
N THR A 189 -20.29 19.70 -27.33
CA THR A 189 -20.25 18.28 -27.71
C THR A 189 -19.07 17.57 -27.03
N THR A 190 -19.35 16.54 -26.22
CA THR A 190 -18.34 15.63 -25.65
C THR A 190 -18.33 14.35 -26.47
N THR A 191 -17.18 13.97 -27.02
CA THR A 191 -16.99 12.77 -27.86
C THR A 191 -17.17 11.51 -27.00
N ALA A 192 -18.19 10.70 -27.29
CA ALA A 192 -18.49 9.47 -26.56
C ALA A 192 -17.47 8.35 -26.88
N ALA A 193 -17.12 7.52 -25.88
CA ALA A 193 -16.23 6.37 -26.05
C ALA A 193 -16.90 5.24 -26.85
N THR A 194 -16.12 4.55 -27.69
CA THR A 194 -16.61 3.50 -28.61
C THR A 194 -16.32 2.08 -28.08
N SER A 195 -17.06 1.05 -28.50
CA SER A 195 -16.80 -0.34 -28.12
C SER A 195 -15.62 -0.95 -28.90
N LEU A 196 -14.69 -1.64 -28.24
CA LEU A 196 -13.61 -2.42 -28.85
C LEU A 196 -14.15 -3.76 -29.38
N SER A 197 -13.90 -4.06 -30.66
CA SER A 197 -14.39 -5.29 -31.32
C SER A 197 -13.49 -6.51 -31.10
N ARG A 198 -12.17 -6.31 -30.91
CA ARG A 198 -11.18 -7.37 -30.72
C ARG A 198 -10.42 -7.19 -29.39
N PRO A 199 -10.07 -8.28 -28.69
CA PRO A 199 -9.25 -8.19 -27.50
C PRO A 199 -7.81 -7.83 -27.87
N PHE A 200 -7.09 -7.21 -26.94
CA PHE A 200 -5.67 -6.92 -27.13
C PHE A 200 -4.82 -8.19 -27.19
N SER A 201 -3.64 -8.09 -27.80
CA SER A 201 -2.65 -9.16 -27.90
C SER A 201 -1.27 -8.63 -27.50
N SER A 202 -0.43 -9.52 -26.96
CA SER A 202 0.99 -9.26 -26.68
C SER A 202 1.88 -9.32 -27.94
N GLU A 203 1.31 -9.63 -29.11
CA GLU A 203 2.04 -9.54 -30.38
C GLU A 203 2.56 -8.11 -30.61
N GLY A 204 3.84 -7.98 -30.99
CA GLY A 204 4.45 -6.66 -31.19
C GLY A 204 5.25 -6.13 -30.00
N CYS A 205 5.16 -6.75 -28.82
CA CYS A 205 5.91 -6.30 -27.65
C CYS A 205 7.43 -6.33 -27.88
N GLY A 206 8.10 -5.20 -27.66
CA GLY A 206 9.55 -5.05 -27.81
C GLY A 206 10.03 -4.78 -29.25
N PHE A 207 9.13 -4.66 -30.23
CA PHE A 207 9.53 -4.31 -31.61
C PHE A 207 8.54 -3.43 -32.36
N LYS A 208 7.23 -3.54 -32.10
CA LYS A 208 6.19 -2.63 -32.62
C LYS A 208 5.65 -1.71 -31.53
N LYS A 209 5.53 -2.22 -30.30
CA LYS A 209 5.01 -1.49 -29.14
C LYS A 209 5.78 -1.85 -27.88
N SER A 210 5.84 -0.91 -26.95
CA SER A 210 6.38 -1.18 -25.62
C SER A 210 5.31 -1.83 -24.76
N CYS A 211 5.70 -2.78 -23.91
CA CYS A 211 4.77 -3.54 -23.08
C CYS A 211 5.26 -3.70 -21.66
N LEU A 212 4.37 -3.59 -20.68
CA LEU A 212 4.59 -4.00 -19.30
C LEU A 212 3.54 -5.05 -18.94
N ARG A 213 3.99 -6.20 -18.44
CA ARG A 213 3.16 -7.42 -18.30
C ARG A 213 3.34 -8.08 -16.94
N ASP A 214 2.23 -8.49 -16.33
CA ASP A 214 2.23 -9.32 -15.12
C ASP A 214 1.18 -10.44 -15.23
N PRO A 215 1.59 -11.72 -15.26
CA PRO A 215 2.97 -12.22 -15.21
C PRO A 215 3.82 -11.90 -16.46
N VAL A 216 5.15 -11.94 -16.32
CA VAL A 216 6.08 -11.76 -17.45
C VAL A 216 5.78 -12.80 -18.54
N GLY A 217 5.70 -12.36 -19.79
CA GLY A 217 5.43 -13.23 -20.94
C GLY A 217 3.95 -13.56 -21.18
N CYS A 218 3.02 -13.06 -20.35
CA CYS A 218 1.60 -13.32 -20.55
C CYS A 218 1.03 -12.63 -21.81
N ASP A 219 -0.10 -13.15 -22.29
CA ASP A 219 -0.85 -12.60 -23.42
C ASP A 219 -2.31 -12.29 -23.01
N PRO A 220 -2.77 -11.03 -23.10
CA PRO A 220 -4.14 -10.66 -22.73
C PRO A 220 -5.23 -11.27 -23.63
N HIS A 221 -4.87 -11.79 -24.82
CA HIS A 221 -5.82 -12.47 -25.69
C HIS A 221 -6.23 -13.85 -25.13
N SER A 222 -5.27 -14.59 -24.57
CA SER A 222 -5.44 -15.98 -24.15
C SER A 222 -5.55 -16.14 -22.63
N SER A 223 -5.06 -15.18 -21.85
CA SER A 223 -5.02 -15.27 -20.38
C SER A 223 -5.79 -14.13 -19.71
N PRO A 224 -6.89 -14.42 -18.99
CA PRO A 224 -7.65 -13.39 -18.27
C PRO A 224 -6.87 -12.79 -17.09
N HIS A 225 -5.86 -13.50 -16.58
CA HIS A 225 -5.01 -13.03 -15.47
C HIS A 225 -3.79 -12.23 -15.95
N CYS A 226 -3.70 -11.90 -17.23
CA CYS A 226 -2.66 -11.06 -17.77
C CYS A 226 -3.00 -9.58 -17.56
N TYR A 227 -2.30 -8.94 -16.62
CA TYR A 227 -2.34 -7.48 -16.50
C TYR A 227 -1.36 -6.90 -17.51
N PHE A 228 -1.88 -6.07 -18.41
CA PHE A 228 -1.18 -5.67 -19.62
C PHE A 228 -1.32 -4.17 -19.84
N LEU A 229 -0.19 -3.50 -20.03
CA LEU A 229 -0.09 -2.12 -20.51
C LEU A 229 0.78 -2.18 -21.75
N SER A 230 0.31 -1.62 -22.86
CA SER A 230 1.17 -1.34 -24.00
C SER A 230 0.97 0.04 -24.56
N PHE A 231 2.00 0.55 -25.21
CA PHE A 231 1.98 1.87 -25.81
C PHE A 231 2.94 1.98 -26.98
N TRP A 232 2.61 2.85 -27.92
CA TRP A 232 3.45 3.19 -29.06
C TRP A 232 3.15 4.62 -29.51
N THR A 233 4.14 5.23 -30.16
CA THR A 233 4.03 6.56 -30.73
C THR A 233 3.36 6.50 -32.10
N GLU A 234 2.40 7.39 -32.34
CA GLU A 234 1.78 7.63 -33.63
C GLU A 234 1.73 9.15 -33.86
N ASP A 235 2.56 9.64 -34.79
CA ASP A 235 2.77 11.07 -35.06
C ASP A 235 3.15 11.88 -33.80
N GLN A 236 2.28 12.81 -33.37
CA GLN A 236 2.47 13.67 -32.19
C GLN A 236 1.74 13.17 -30.94
N SER A 237 1.43 11.88 -30.91
CA SER A 237 0.61 11.28 -29.87
C SER A 237 1.07 9.87 -29.53
N VAL A 238 0.57 9.36 -28.42
CA VAL A 238 0.81 8.00 -27.96
C VAL A 238 -0.54 7.32 -27.81
N VAL A 239 -0.62 6.10 -28.33
CA VAL A 239 -1.75 5.20 -28.11
C VAL A 239 -1.41 4.30 -26.93
N PHE A 240 -2.35 4.15 -26.00
CA PHE A 240 -2.25 3.26 -24.87
C PHE A 240 -3.28 2.14 -24.97
N GLU A 241 -2.90 0.94 -24.55
CA GLU A 241 -3.77 -0.20 -24.34
C GLU A 241 -3.59 -0.69 -22.90
N LEU A 242 -4.68 -0.83 -22.16
CA LEU A 242 -4.69 -1.31 -20.79
C LEU A 242 -5.68 -2.45 -20.65
N SER A 243 -5.25 -3.58 -20.07
CA SER A 243 -6.09 -4.76 -19.84
C SER A 243 -5.82 -5.41 -18.49
N GLY A 244 -6.87 -5.90 -17.85
CA GLY A 244 -6.74 -6.73 -16.65
C GLY A 244 -8.08 -7.14 -16.06
N LEU A 245 -8.09 -8.29 -15.38
CA LEU A 245 -9.23 -8.77 -14.60
C LEU A 245 -9.38 -7.97 -13.31
N ALA A 246 -10.48 -7.23 -13.16
CA ALA A 246 -10.77 -6.47 -11.94
C ALA A 246 -12.26 -6.27 -11.73
N SER A 247 -12.70 -6.28 -10.46
CA SER A 247 -14.10 -6.04 -10.12
C SER A 247 -14.52 -4.57 -10.14
N GLY A 248 -13.56 -3.64 -10.27
CA GLY A 248 -13.84 -2.21 -10.24
C GLY A 248 -13.03 -1.41 -11.24
N TYR A 249 -11.70 -1.42 -11.14
CA TYR A 249 -10.87 -0.63 -12.05
C TYR A 249 -9.52 -1.27 -12.35
N VAL A 250 -8.98 -0.94 -13.52
CA VAL A 250 -7.56 -1.11 -13.88
C VAL A 250 -7.00 0.27 -14.18
N SER A 251 -5.77 0.54 -13.77
CA SER A 251 -5.13 1.85 -13.95
C SER A 251 -3.64 1.71 -14.18
N PHE A 252 -3.05 2.67 -14.86
CA PHE A 252 -1.61 2.88 -14.81
C PHE A 252 -1.29 4.33 -14.46
N ALA A 253 -0.05 4.56 -14.00
CA ALA A 253 0.43 5.89 -13.71
C ALA A 253 1.88 6.09 -14.16
N LEU A 254 2.20 7.33 -14.49
CA LEU A 254 3.54 7.82 -14.75
C LEU A 254 4.05 8.49 -13.48
N SER A 255 5.21 8.05 -13.00
CA SER A 255 5.83 8.60 -11.80
C SER A 255 7.30 8.92 -12.04
N THR A 256 7.81 9.95 -11.38
CA THR A 256 9.23 10.31 -11.43
C THR A 256 10.08 9.47 -10.47
N ASP A 257 9.45 8.77 -9.52
CA ASP A 257 10.12 7.89 -8.55
C ASP A 257 9.38 6.54 -8.39
N LYS A 258 9.86 5.67 -7.50
CA LYS A 258 9.21 4.38 -7.18
C LYS A 258 8.24 4.49 -6.00
N TRP A 259 7.77 5.70 -5.70
CA TRP A 259 6.94 6.01 -4.55
C TRP A 259 5.64 6.69 -4.98
N MET A 260 4.54 5.94 -4.88
CA MET A 260 3.21 6.46 -5.22
C MET A 260 2.87 7.72 -4.39
N GLY A 261 2.68 8.85 -5.07
CA GLY A 261 2.47 10.14 -4.42
C GLY A 261 2.41 11.38 -5.32
N HIS A 262 3.07 11.42 -6.45
CA HIS A 262 3.00 12.57 -7.37
C HIS A 262 2.95 12.06 -8.79
N ASP A 263 1.84 11.40 -9.10
CA ASP A 263 1.74 10.55 -10.27
C ASP A 263 0.62 11.05 -11.21
N ASP A 264 0.92 11.05 -12.51
CA ASP A 264 -0.07 11.23 -13.57
C ASP A 264 -0.75 9.87 -13.82
N VAL A 265 -2.04 9.77 -13.50
CA VAL A 265 -2.81 8.50 -13.48
C VAL A 265 -3.83 8.44 -14.61
N TYR A 266 -3.99 7.25 -15.19
CA TYR A 266 -5.03 6.94 -16.18
C TYR A 266 -5.84 5.76 -15.65
N LEU A 267 -7.16 5.90 -15.65
CA LEU A 267 -8.08 4.94 -15.05
C LEU A 267 -9.06 4.40 -16.08
N CYS A 268 -9.33 3.11 -15.94
CA CYS A 268 -10.42 2.38 -16.57
C CYS A 268 -11.35 1.86 -15.49
N ILE A 269 -12.50 2.50 -15.34
CA ILE A 269 -13.44 2.23 -14.25
C ILE A 269 -14.65 1.50 -14.83
N ASN A 270 -14.88 0.29 -14.37
CA ASN A 270 -16.05 -0.51 -14.73
C ASN A 270 -17.29 -0.01 -13.97
N TYR A 271 -18.28 0.46 -14.72
CA TYR A 271 -19.62 0.74 -14.26
C TYR A 271 -20.61 -0.30 -14.81
N THR A 272 -21.85 -0.31 -14.31
CA THR A 272 -22.83 -1.36 -14.63
C THR A 272 -23.03 -1.58 -16.13
N ASP A 273 -22.94 -0.52 -16.94
CA ASP A 273 -23.28 -0.54 -18.36
C ASP A 273 -22.13 -0.10 -19.30
N HIS A 274 -21.03 0.42 -18.75
CA HIS A 274 -19.90 0.92 -19.54
C HIS A 274 -18.60 0.98 -18.73
N VAL A 275 -17.48 1.16 -19.42
CA VAL A 275 -16.19 1.48 -18.80
C VAL A 275 -15.87 2.95 -19.05
N ASP A 276 -15.69 3.71 -17.98
CA ASP A 276 -15.21 5.09 -18.04
C ASP A 276 -13.68 5.11 -18.15
N ILE A 277 -13.19 5.94 -19.07
CA ILE A 277 -11.76 6.16 -19.30
C ILE A 277 -11.46 7.60 -18.93
N SER A 278 -10.69 7.78 -17.86
CA SER A 278 -10.43 9.11 -17.31
C SER A 278 -8.97 9.32 -16.93
N ALA A 279 -8.56 10.58 -17.03
CA ALA A 279 -7.23 11.05 -16.66
C ALA A 279 -7.30 11.76 -15.29
N ALA A 280 -6.43 11.38 -14.38
CA ALA A 280 -6.39 11.90 -13.01
C ALA A 280 -4.95 12.21 -12.59
N TYR A 281 -4.80 12.86 -11.44
CA TYR A 281 -3.53 13.02 -10.77
C TYR A 281 -3.67 12.57 -9.32
N VAL A 282 -2.58 12.05 -8.75
CA VAL A 282 -2.53 11.65 -7.34
C VAL A 282 -1.53 12.55 -6.62
N VAL A 283 -1.96 13.05 -5.46
CA VAL A 283 -1.10 13.75 -4.50
C VAL A 283 -1.04 12.92 -3.23
N GLU A 284 0.18 12.60 -2.79
CA GLU A 284 0.44 11.67 -1.70
C GLU A 284 -0.28 10.32 -1.92
N ARG A 285 -0.52 9.55 -0.87
CA ARG A 285 -1.28 8.28 -0.96
C ARG A 285 -2.78 8.48 -0.77
N THR A 286 -3.36 9.38 -1.56
CA THR A 286 -4.79 9.72 -1.51
C THR A 286 -5.55 9.15 -2.70
N HIS A 287 -6.85 9.47 -2.80
CA HIS A 287 -7.64 9.06 -3.97
C HIS A 287 -7.24 9.92 -5.19
N PRO A 288 -7.25 9.35 -6.40
CA PRO A 288 -7.01 10.11 -7.63
C PRO A 288 -8.01 11.26 -7.76
N VAL A 289 -7.52 12.43 -8.16
CA VAL A 289 -8.31 13.63 -8.46
C VAL A 289 -8.37 13.80 -9.97
N THR A 290 -9.57 13.79 -10.54
CA THR A 290 -9.75 13.84 -12.00
C THR A 290 -9.50 15.22 -12.55
N SER A 291 -8.89 15.26 -13.74
CA SER A 291 -8.67 16.50 -14.48
C SER A 291 -10.00 17.09 -14.95
N SER A 292 -10.16 18.40 -14.80
CA SER A 292 -11.33 19.13 -15.33
C SER A 292 -11.34 19.17 -16.87
N GLU A 293 -10.18 19.01 -17.51
CA GLU A 293 -10.03 18.95 -18.96
C GLU A 293 -9.83 17.50 -19.45
N ASN A 294 -10.67 17.09 -20.41
CA ASN A 294 -10.53 15.79 -21.08
C ASN A 294 -9.43 15.88 -22.15
N VAL A 295 -8.25 15.38 -21.80
CA VAL A 295 -7.06 15.35 -22.68
C VAL A 295 -6.96 14.07 -23.51
N LEU A 296 -7.88 13.13 -23.31
CA LEU A 296 -7.89 11.83 -23.97
C LEU A 296 -8.76 11.87 -25.24
N ARG A 297 -8.31 11.17 -26.28
CA ARG A 297 -8.97 11.05 -27.59
C ARG A 297 -9.11 9.59 -27.96
N ASP A 298 -9.96 9.31 -28.95
CA ASP A 298 -10.13 7.97 -29.54
C ASP A 298 -10.33 6.87 -28.49
N MET A 299 -11.12 7.18 -27.46
CA MET A 299 -11.35 6.30 -26.32
C MET A 299 -12.22 5.12 -26.75
N ALA A 300 -11.76 3.91 -26.45
CA ALA A 300 -12.48 2.69 -26.73
C ALA A 300 -12.33 1.68 -25.58
N TRP A 301 -13.37 0.89 -25.31
CA TRP A 301 -13.35 -0.08 -24.21
C TRP A 301 -14.06 -1.39 -24.53
N ARG A 302 -13.73 -2.44 -23.76
CA ARG A 302 -14.39 -3.74 -23.77
C ARG A 302 -14.41 -4.33 -22.37
N LEU A 303 -15.52 -4.98 -22.03
CA LEU A 303 -15.70 -5.74 -20.80
C LEU A 303 -16.17 -7.14 -21.15
N SER A 304 -15.38 -8.16 -20.83
CA SER A 304 -15.73 -9.58 -21.05
C SER A 304 -15.22 -10.41 -19.88
N ASP A 305 -16.08 -11.21 -19.26
CA ASP A 305 -15.71 -12.11 -18.16
C ASP A 305 -14.96 -11.41 -17.01
N GLY A 306 -15.30 -10.14 -16.75
CA GLY A 306 -14.65 -9.28 -15.75
C GLY A 306 -13.30 -8.68 -16.17
N VAL A 307 -12.79 -9.00 -17.37
CA VAL A 307 -11.60 -8.38 -17.95
C VAL A 307 -11.97 -7.02 -18.52
N ILE A 308 -11.40 -5.97 -17.93
CA ILE A 308 -11.54 -4.58 -18.38
C ILE A 308 -10.44 -4.31 -19.40
N GLN A 309 -10.81 -3.85 -20.59
CA GLN A 309 -9.89 -3.43 -21.65
C GLN A 309 -10.22 -2.01 -22.09
N CYS A 310 -9.20 -1.15 -22.16
CA CYS A 310 -9.34 0.20 -22.67
C CYS A 310 -8.22 0.55 -23.62
N SER A 311 -8.55 1.36 -24.61
CA SER A 311 -7.60 2.07 -25.44
C SER A 311 -7.95 3.55 -25.48
N PHE A 312 -6.93 4.39 -25.57
CA PHE A 312 -7.09 5.81 -25.79
C PHE A 312 -5.81 6.40 -26.39
N ARG A 313 -5.97 7.56 -27.00
CA ARG A 313 -4.89 8.35 -27.60
C ARG A 313 -4.66 9.62 -26.79
N ARG A 314 -3.40 9.99 -26.58
CA ARG A 314 -3.02 11.23 -25.88
C ARG A 314 -1.89 11.92 -26.62
N ASN A 315 -1.97 13.23 -26.79
CA ASN A 315 -0.87 14.00 -27.36
C ASN A 315 0.37 13.93 -26.46
N ILE A 316 1.56 13.97 -27.07
CA ILE A 316 2.84 13.91 -26.34
C ILE A 316 2.95 15.08 -25.36
N ARG A 317 2.59 16.28 -25.83
CA ARG A 317 2.52 17.52 -25.05
C ARG A 317 1.08 18.04 -25.02
N ILE A 318 0.65 18.56 -23.88
CA ILE A 318 -0.68 19.16 -23.72
C ILE A 318 -0.53 20.69 -23.76
N PRO A 319 -1.10 21.38 -24.77
CA PRO A 319 -1.03 22.83 -24.86
C PRO A 319 -1.93 23.48 -23.79
N GLY A 320 -1.34 24.37 -22.98
CA GLY A 320 -2.02 25.00 -21.85
C GLY A 320 -1.47 24.49 -20.51
N ARG A 321 -1.46 25.36 -19.49
CA ARG A 321 -0.84 25.11 -18.17
C ARG A 321 -1.70 24.16 -17.33
N SER A 322 -1.91 22.92 -17.80
CA SER A 322 -2.51 21.85 -17.00
C SER A 322 -1.50 21.42 -15.94
N GLN A 323 -1.60 22.06 -14.77
CA GLN A 323 -0.52 22.16 -13.77
C GLN A 323 -0.05 20.81 -13.17
N ASN A 324 -0.69 19.69 -13.51
CA ASN A 324 -0.47 18.36 -12.94
C ASN A 324 -0.45 17.23 -13.98
N ARG A 325 -0.16 17.52 -15.27
CA ARG A 325 -0.07 16.51 -16.34
C ARG A 325 1.36 16.38 -16.84
N PHE A 326 1.79 15.15 -17.11
CA PHE A 326 3.17 14.86 -17.47
C PHE A 326 3.37 14.83 -18.99
N ASP A 327 4.43 15.45 -19.49
CA ASP A 327 4.77 15.34 -20.92
C ASP A 327 5.32 13.93 -21.21
N LEU A 328 4.90 13.31 -22.33
CA LEU A 328 5.27 11.92 -22.64
C LEU A 328 6.67 11.77 -23.24
N ASP A 329 7.36 12.88 -23.53
CA ASP A 329 8.73 12.89 -24.04
C ASP A 329 9.81 12.83 -22.94
N GLN A 330 9.40 12.68 -21.68
CA GLN A 330 10.28 12.52 -20.53
C GLN A 330 10.34 11.05 -20.05
N THR A 331 11.18 10.81 -19.04
CA THR A 331 11.41 9.49 -18.44
C THR A 331 10.56 9.29 -17.18
N TYR A 332 9.87 8.14 -17.08
CA TYR A 332 9.03 7.82 -15.92
C TYR A 332 9.11 6.34 -15.54
N TYR A 333 8.90 6.06 -14.26
CA TYR A 333 8.48 4.73 -13.83
C TYR A 333 7.01 4.52 -14.18
N LEU A 334 6.70 3.32 -14.66
CA LEU A 334 5.34 2.90 -14.95
C LEU A 334 4.78 2.12 -13.77
N PHE A 335 3.63 2.56 -13.27
CA PHE A 335 2.90 1.88 -12.20
C PHE A 335 1.65 1.29 -12.81
N MET A 336 1.35 0.03 -12.52
CA MET A 336 0.11 -0.61 -12.92
C MET A 336 -0.60 -1.21 -11.71
N ALA A 337 -1.88 -0.85 -11.56
CA ALA A 337 -2.68 -1.23 -10.41
C ALA A 337 -4.09 -1.63 -10.83
N HIS A 338 -4.75 -2.40 -9.98
CA HIS A 338 -6.15 -2.77 -10.12
C HIS A 338 -6.82 -2.82 -8.75
N GLY A 339 -8.12 -2.60 -8.71
CA GLY A 339 -8.86 -2.54 -7.46
C GLY A 339 -10.37 -2.57 -7.63
N ARG A 340 -11.07 -2.30 -6.52
CA ARG A 340 -12.53 -2.32 -6.44
C ARG A 340 -13.08 -0.90 -6.50
N VAL A 341 -14.34 -0.79 -6.90
CA VAL A 341 -15.09 0.47 -6.96
C VAL A 341 -16.41 0.24 -6.23
N ASP A 342 -16.67 1.03 -5.18
CA ASP A 342 -17.94 0.97 -4.46
C ASP A 342 -18.57 2.36 -4.45
N ASN A 343 -19.86 2.44 -4.78
CA ASN A 343 -20.63 3.70 -4.86
C ASN A 343 -19.98 4.78 -5.74
N GLY A 344 -19.20 4.41 -6.75
CA GLY A 344 -18.51 5.34 -7.64
C GLY A 344 -17.14 5.81 -7.15
N ARG A 345 -16.63 5.30 -6.03
CA ARG A 345 -15.32 5.65 -5.49
C ARG A 345 -14.34 4.51 -5.67
N THR A 346 -13.16 4.81 -6.20
CA THR A 346 -12.05 3.84 -6.30
C THR A 346 -11.50 3.52 -4.92
N HIS A 347 -11.38 2.24 -4.59
CA HIS A 347 -10.74 1.77 -3.38
C HIS A 347 -9.26 1.51 -3.61
N ARG A 348 -8.47 1.55 -2.54
CA ARG A 348 -7.05 1.17 -2.61
C ARG A 348 -6.90 -0.26 -3.14
N HIS A 349 -5.96 -0.44 -4.07
CA HIS A 349 -5.54 -1.73 -4.59
C HIS A 349 -5.09 -2.73 -3.50
N ASP A 350 -5.49 -3.99 -3.64
CA ASP A 350 -5.24 -5.07 -2.67
C ASP A 350 -3.81 -5.65 -2.76
N ARG A 351 -3.17 -5.58 -3.93
CA ARG A 351 -1.75 -5.93 -4.17
C ARG A 351 -0.92 -4.67 -4.36
N GLN A 352 0.40 -4.70 -4.13
CA GLN A 352 1.24 -3.57 -4.53
C GLN A 352 1.15 -3.35 -6.04
N PRO A 353 1.23 -2.10 -6.53
CA PRO A 353 1.27 -1.85 -7.96
C PRO A 353 2.50 -2.54 -8.56
N LEU A 354 2.37 -3.02 -9.79
CA LEU A 354 3.52 -3.44 -10.57
C LEU A 354 4.27 -2.18 -11.00
N ILE A 355 5.55 -2.08 -10.65
CA ILE A 355 6.40 -0.93 -10.98
C ILE A 355 7.48 -1.38 -11.96
N SER A 356 7.69 -0.64 -13.05
CA SER A 356 8.78 -0.92 -13.99
C SER A 356 10.15 -0.94 -13.30
N GLU A 357 11.05 -1.80 -13.78
CA GLU A 357 12.39 -1.94 -13.20
C GLU A 357 13.22 -0.66 -13.35
N SER A 358 13.15 -0.03 -14.53
CA SER A 358 13.79 1.23 -14.90
C SER A 358 12.77 2.30 -15.27
N GLN A 359 13.25 3.54 -15.38
CA GLN A 359 12.48 4.60 -16.02
C GLN A 359 12.46 4.38 -17.54
N VAL A 360 11.33 4.70 -18.16
CA VAL A 360 11.06 4.49 -19.57
C VAL A 360 10.67 5.82 -20.21
N VAL A 361 11.18 6.08 -21.41
CA VAL A 361 10.69 7.18 -22.26
C VAL A 361 9.50 6.65 -23.04
N ILE A 362 8.31 7.22 -22.87
CA ILE A 362 7.08 6.71 -23.51
C ILE A 362 7.18 6.78 -25.04
N THR A 363 7.82 7.82 -25.56
CA THR A 363 8.08 8.00 -27.01
C THR A 363 9.36 7.32 -27.49
N GLY A 364 10.02 6.53 -26.65
CA GLY A 364 11.24 5.81 -26.97
C GLY A 364 11.04 4.62 -27.92
N PRO A 365 12.10 3.87 -28.24
CA PRO A 365 11.98 2.65 -29.01
C PRO A 365 11.11 1.60 -28.28
N PRO A 366 10.44 0.70 -29.01
CA PRO A 366 9.66 -0.39 -28.42
C PRO A 366 10.49 -1.30 -27.50
N GLU A 367 10.03 -1.52 -26.27
CA GLU A 367 10.69 -2.38 -25.27
C GLU A 367 9.70 -3.32 -24.58
N ASP A 368 10.13 -4.55 -24.30
CA ASP A 368 9.37 -5.48 -23.43
C ASP A 368 9.87 -5.33 -22.00
N LEU A 369 9.14 -4.57 -21.20
CA LEU A 369 9.55 -4.05 -19.92
C LEU A 369 9.33 -5.07 -18.79
N GLY A 370 10.34 -5.22 -17.94
CA GLY A 370 10.23 -5.91 -16.66
C GLY A 370 9.60 -5.02 -15.59
N GLY A 371 8.94 -5.65 -14.60
CA GLY A 371 8.43 -4.95 -13.43
C GLY A 371 8.39 -5.85 -12.19
N SER A 372 8.38 -5.22 -11.01
CA SER A 372 8.26 -5.90 -9.72
C SER A 372 7.18 -5.25 -8.87
N ARG A 373 6.43 -6.07 -8.13
CA ARG A 373 5.46 -5.59 -7.13
C ARG A 373 6.12 -5.35 -5.77
N SER A 374 7.37 -5.76 -5.61
CA SER A 374 8.04 -5.85 -4.31
C SER A 374 9.19 -4.85 -4.23
N PRO A 375 9.08 -3.77 -3.43
CA PRO A 375 10.14 -2.78 -3.31
C PRO A 375 11.44 -3.39 -2.80
N LEU A 376 12.57 -2.95 -3.37
CA LEU A 376 13.90 -3.49 -3.04
C LEU A 376 14.22 -3.42 -1.54
N LEU A 377 13.86 -2.31 -0.87
CA LEU A 377 14.05 -2.15 0.58
C LEU A 377 13.30 -3.22 1.39
N ILE A 378 12.12 -3.64 0.94
CA ILE A 378 11.31 -4.65 1.62
C ILE A 378 11.88 -6.05 1.34
N LYS A 379 12.40 -6.30 0.14
CA LYS A 379 13.16 -7.53 -0.15
C LYS A 379 14.36 -7.67 0.80
N PHE A 380 15.16 -6.61 0.95
CA PHE A 380 16.31 -6.62 1.89
C PHE A 380 15.89 -6.76 3.35
N HIS A 381 14.80 -6.12 3.78
CA HIS A 381 14.22 -6.35 5.11
C HIS A 381 13.97 -7.85 5.35
N GLY A 382 13.28 -8.50 4.41
CA GLY A 382 13.03 -9.94 4.47
C GLY A 382 14.32 -10.76 4.53
N VAL A 383 15.27 -10.49 3.63
CA VAL A 383 16.57 -11.19 3.59
C VAL A 383 17.32 -11.09 4.92
N PHE A 384 17.46 -9.90 5.48
CA PHE A 384 18.18 -9.71 6.76
C PHE A 384 17.47 -10.42 7.92
N MET A 385 16.13 -10.36 7.97
CA MET A 385 15.36 -11.04 9.02
C MET A 385 15.46 -12.56 8.92
N LEU A 386 15.43 -13.12 7.71
CA LEU A 386 15.61 -14.57 7.50
C LEU A 386 17.02 -15.01 7.90
N ILE A 387 18.07 -14.32 7.43
CA ILE A 387 19.46 -14.67 7.77
C ILE A 387 19.68 -14.57 9.30
N ALA A 388 19.21 -13.49 9.93
CA ALA A 388 19.38 -13.27 11.36
C ALA A 388 18.68 -14.36 12.20
N TRP A 389 17.41 -14.62 11.93
CA TRP A 389 16.60 -15.44 12.83
C TRP A 389 16.57 -16.92 12.45
N MET A 390 16.63 -17.25 11.15
CA MET A 390 16.65 -18.65 10.72
C MET A 390 18.05 -19.25 10.75
N THR A 391 19.11 -18.46 10.58
CA THR A 391 20.48 -18.97 10.51
C THR A 391 21.30 -18.62 11.73
N THR A 392 21.52 -17.34 12.02
CA THR A 392 22.50 -16.95 13.04
C THR A 392 21.99 -17.23 14.46
N VAL A 393 20.71 -16.93 14.75
CA VAL A 393 20.10 -17.25 16.06
C VAL A 393 20.03 -18.74 16.30
N SER A 394 19.43 -19.49 15.38
CA SER A 394 19.22 -20.93 15.55
C SER A 394 20.55 -21.69 15.73
N THR A 395 21.57 -21.36 14.93
CA THR A 395 22.93 -21.93 15.04
C THR A 395 23.59 -21.52 16.35
N GLY A 396 23.48 -20.25 16.74
CA GLY A 396 24.04 -19.74 17.99
C GLY A 396 23.43 -20.38 19.23
N VAL A 397 22.13 -20.68 19.21
CA VAL A 397 21.42 -21.39 20.30
C VAL A 397 21.89 -22.84 20.38
N ILE A 398 21.96 -23.57 19.26
CA ILE A 398 22.46 -24.96 19.21
C ILE A 398 23.90 -25.03 19.75
N MET A 399 24.78 -24.12 19.29
CA MET A 399 26.17 -24.02 19.74
C MET A 399 26.25 -23.78 21.25
N ALA A 400 25.50 -22.81 21.77
CA ALA A 400 25.50 -22.51 23.19
C ALA A 400 24.88 -23.60 24.06
N ARG A 401 23.97 -24.43 23.54
CA ARG A 401 23.26 -25.45 24.33
C ARG A 401 23.98 -26.80 24.38
N TYR A 402 24.57 -27.24 23.26
CA TYR A 402 25.07 -28.62 23.13
C TYR A 402 26.60 -28.74 23.03
N PHE A 403 27.28 -27.66 22.64
CA PHE A 403 28.73 -27.66 22.36
C PHE A 403 29.58 -27.00 23.45
N LYS A 404 29.01 -26.68 24.63
CA LYS A 404 29.79 -26.13 25.76
C LYS A 404 30.96 -27.01 26.24
N PRO A 405 30.80 -28.35 26.32
CA PRO A 405 31.87 -29.24 26.76
C PRO A 405 32.89 -29.56 25.66
N ASP A 406 32.51 -29.33 24.40
CA ASP A 406 33.36 -29.63 23.25
C ASP A 406 34.48 -28.57 23.13
N TRP A 407 35.66 -29.01 22.69
CA TRP A 407 36.88 -28.19 22.59
C TRP A 407 37.34 -27.53 23.92
N PRO A 408 37.61 -28.33 24.97
CA PRO A 408 38.00 -27.79 26.28
C PRO A 408 39.38 -27.11 26.25
N GLU A 409 40.30 -27.58 25.41
CA GLU A 409 41.70 -27.13 25.36
C GLU A 409 41.97 -26.04 24.32
N THR A 410 41.05 -25.79 23.40
CA THR A 410 41.25 -24.76 22.38
C THR A 410 40.52 -23.47 22.75
N THR A 411 41.24 -22.37 22.64
CA THR A 411 40.70 -21.02 22.87
C THR A 411 40.85 -20.19 21.61
N VAL A 412 39.80 -19.44 21.27
CA VAL A 412 39.83 -18.43 20.23
C VAL A 412 39.74 -17.07 20.92
N CYS A 413 40.71 -16.19 20.67
CA CYS A 413 40.81 -14.88 21.31
C CYS A 413 40.67 -14.94 22.85
N GLY A 414 41.34 -15.92 23.49
CA GLY A 414 41.36 -16.07 24.95
C GLY A 414 40.08 -16.61 25.60
N HIS A 415 39.08 -17.05 24.83
CA HIS A 415 37.86 -17.68 25.35
C HIS A 415 37.55 -19.01 24.65
N ARG A 416 36.72 -19.84 25.30
CA ARG A 416 36.28 -21.14 24.75
C ARG A 416 35.59 -20.97 23.38
N VAL A 417 35.84 -21.91 22.48
CA VAL A 417 35.36 -21.89 21.09
C VAL A 417 33.86 -21.62 20.98
N TRP A 418 33.03 -22.42 21.67
CA TRP A 418 31.56 -22.28 21.62
C TRP A 418 31.08 -20.86 22.00
N PHE A 419 31.76 -20.24 22.97
CA PHE A 419 31.38 -18.93 23.49
C PHE A 419 31.67 -17.83 22.47
N GLN A 420 32.80 -17.95 21.76
CA GLN A 420 33.16 -17.02 20.70
C GLN A 420 32.22 -17.14 19.50
N PHE A 421 31.93 -18.36 19.05
CA PHE A 421 30.98 -18.58 17.96
C PHE A 421 29.57 -18.07 18.31
N HIS A 422 29.07 -18.40 19.51
CA HIS A 422 27.80 -17.88 19.98
C HIS A 422 27.81 -16.34 20.00
N ARG A 423 28.84 -15.71 20.58
CA ARG A 423 28.97 -14.25 20.65
C ARG A 423 29.01 -13.62 19.26
N ALA A 424 29.80 -14.16 18.35
CA ALA A 424 29.91 -13.65 16.98
C ALA A 424 28.57 -13.73 16.23
N LEU A 425 27.89 -14.87 16.30
CA LEU A 425 26.57 -15.07 15.67
C LEU A 425 25.49 -14.18 16.29
N MET A 426 25.48 -13.96 17.61
CA MET A 426 24.53 -13.06 18.26
C MET A 426 24.80 -11.59 17.91
N ILE A 427 26.06 -11.16 17.83
CA ILE A 427 26.41 -9.80 17.38
C ILE A 427 25.94 -9.59 15.94
N LEU A 428 26.21 -10.55 15.04
CA LEU A 428 25.74 -10.48 13.66
C LEU A 428 24.20 -10.43 13.58
N THR A 429 23.52 -11.21 14.43
CA THR A 429 22.05 -11.19 14.54
C THR A 429 21.54 -9.79 14.87
N VAL A 430 22.11 -9.15 15.90
CA VAL A 430 21.69 -7.81 16.33
C VAL A 430 21.92 -6.80 15.21
N LEU A 431 23.08 -6.83 14.53
CA LEU A 431 23.37 -5.92 13.42
C LEU A 431 22.39 -6.09 12.26
N LEU A 432 22.14 -7.34 11.82
CA LEU A 432 21.20 -7.63 10.75
C LEU A 432 19.76 -7.25 11.14
N THR A 433 19.36 -7.51 12.39
CA THR A 433 18.03 -7.15 12.89
C THR A 433 17.88 -5.63 12.93
N CYS A 434 18.88 -4.87 13.40
CA CYS A 434 18.86 -3.40 13.41
C CYS A 434 18.72 -2.83 12.00
N THR A 435 19.59 -3.27 11.08
CA THR A 435 19.55 -2.80 9.69
C THR A 435 18.22 -3.16 9.03
N GLY A 436 17.79 -4.42 9.13
CA GLY A 436 16.53 -4.87 8.54
C GLY A 436 15.31 -4.17 9.13
N PHE A 437 15.30 -3.88 10.43
CA PHE A 437 14.17 -3.22 11.10
C PHE A 437 13.94 -1.80 10.60
N ILE A 438 15.00 -1.07 10.23
CA ILE A 438 14.91 0.32 9.77
C ILE A 438 14.30 0.42 8.36
N LEU A 439 14.56 -0.55 7.48
CA LEU A 439 14.20 -0.46 6.05
C LEU A 439 12.69 -0.23 5.79
N PRO A 440 11.74 -0.93 6.43
CA PRO A 440 10.32 -0.67 6.22
C PRO A 440 9.88 0.73 6.65
N PHE A 441 10.50 1.31 7.70
CA PHE A 441 10.18 2.67 8.15
C PHE A 441 10.69 3.73 7.17
N ILE A 442 11.87 3.51 6.57
CA ILE A 442 12.38 4.34 5.48
C ILE A 442 11.42 4.27 4.28
N TYR A 443 11.05 3.06 3.86
CA TYR A 443 10.13 2.88 2.73
C TYR A 443 8.75 3.52 2.95
N ARG A 444 8.20 3.40 4.17
CA ARG A 444 6.88 3.94 4.50
C ARG A 444 6.90 5.41 4.89
N ARG A 445 8.07 5.98 5.21
CA ARG A 445 8.23 7.29 5.88
C ARG A 445 7.31 7.44 7.11
N GLY A 446 7.05 6.34 7.82
CA GLY A 446 6.09 6.30 8.93
C GLY A 446 5.55 4.92 9.25
N TRP A 447 4.51 4.87 10.11
CA TRP A 447 3.88 3.63 10.57
C TRP A 447 2.82 3.12 9.59
N SER A 448 2.77 1.80 9.34
CA SER A 448 1.74 1.16 8.53
C SER A 448 0.69 0.46 9.39
N LYS A 449 -0.49 1.06 9.56
CA LYS A 449 -1.62 0.44 10.29
C LYS A 449 -2.12 -0.85 9.62
N ARG A 450 -1.94 -1.00 8.30
CA ARG A 450 -2.38 -2.18 7.54
C ARG A 450 -1.39 -3.35 7.62
N ALA A 451 -0.18 -3.15 8.14
CA ALA A 451 0.75 -4.26 8.37
C ALA A 451 0.31 -5.19 9.52
N GLY A 452 -0.83 -4.92 10.15
CA GLY A 452 -1.44 -5.77 11.17
C GLY A 452 -0.56 -5.86 12.41
N SER A 453 -0.48 -7.06 12.99
CA SER A 453 0.34 -7.35 14.18
C SER A 453 1.84 -7.46 13.90
N HIS A 454 2.25 -7.70 12.65
CA HIS A 454 3.65 -7.90 12.27
C HIS A 454 4.62 -6.82 12.80
N PRO A 455 4.40 -5.50 12.60
CA PRO A 455 5.34 -4.49 13.10
C PRO A 455 5.39 -4.42 14.63
N TYR A 456 4.30 -4.74 15.34
CA TYR A 456 4.30 -4.77 16.81
C TYR A 456 5.15 -5.93 17.35
N LEU A 457 5.03 -7.11 16.74
CA LEU A 457 5.89 -8.26 17.07
C LEU A 457 7.34 -7.97 16.70
N GLY A 458 7.59 -7.35 15.53
CA GLY A 458 8.92 -6.93 15.10
C GLY A 458 9.57 -5.93 16.07
N CYS A 459 8.84 -4.93 16.57
CA CYS A 459 9.31 -4.00 17.60
C CYS A 459 9.67 -4.73 18.91
N THR A 460 8.87 -5.72 19.30
CA THR A 460 9.13 -6.53 20.49
C THR A 460 10.40 -7.36 20.32
N VAL A 461 10.57 -8.00 19.16
CA VAL A 461 11.77 -8.77 18.81
C VAL A 461 13.01 -7.88 18.79
N MET A 462 12.92 -6.69 18.20
CA MET A 462 14.01 -5.69 18.20
C MET A 462 14.42 -5.31 19.62
N LEU A 463 13.45 -4.95 20.47
CA LEU A 463 13.70 -4.58 21.86
C LEU A 463 14.41 -5.72 22.61
N LEU A 464 13.90 -6.94 22.51
CA LEU A 464 14.49 -8.11 23.16
C LEU A 464 15.90 -8.40 22.62
N ALA A 465 16.11 -8.29 21.30
CA ALA A 465 17.41 -8.51 20.67
C ALA A 465 18.48 -7.54 21.17
N VAL A 466 18.13 -6.28 21.46
CA VAL A 466 19.05 -5.29 22.04
C VAL A 466 19.25 -5.49 23.54
N ILE A 467 18.23 -5.92 24.28
CA ILE A 467 18.34 -6.21 25.71
C ILE A 467 19.28 -7.41 25.97
N GLN A 468 19.27 -8.43 25.11
CA GLN A 468 20.13 -9.62 25.25
C GLN A 468 21.62 -9.31 25.49
N PRO A 469 22.31 -8.56 24.60
CA PRO A 469 23.71 -8.23 24.80
C PRO A 469 23.93 -7.33 26.02
N ILE A 470 23.00 -6.44 26.36
CA ILE A 470 23.10 -5.59 27.57
C ILE A 470 23.11 -6.48 28.82
N VAL A 471 22.18 -7.43 28.91
CA VAL A 471 22.16 -8.42 30.01
C VAL A 471 23.46 -9.23 30.02
N ALA A 472 23.99 -9.61 28.85
CA ALA A 472 25.25 -10.33 28.73
C ALA A 472 26.49 -9.53 29.17
N LEU A 473 26.48 -8.19 29.09
CA LEU A 473 27.54 -7.34 29.64
C LEU A 473 27.60 -7.39 31.17
N PHE A 474 26.44 -7.53 31.82
CA PHE A 474 26.33 -7.67 33.28
C PHE A 474 26.48 -9.12 33.76
N ARG A 475 27.06 -10.00 32.93
CA ARG A 475 27.28 -11.42 33.26
C ARG A 475 28.18 -11.55 34.50
N PRO A 476 27.67 -12.09 35.64
CA PRO A 476 28.45 -12.24 36.87
C PRO A 476 29.61 -13.23 36.71
N ALA A 477 30.61 -13.18 37.60
CA ALA A 477 31.68 -14.17 37.68
C ALA A 477 31.12 -15.60 37.88
N ALA A 478 31.90 -16.62 37.49
CA ALA A 478 31.43 -18.00 37.42
C ALA A 478 31.05 -18.58 38.80
N ASP A 479 31.67 -18.10 39.85
CA ASP A 479 31.53 -18.43 41.27
C ASP A 479 30.47 -17.59 42.01
N SER A 480 29.88 -16.59 41.35
CA SER A 480 28.90 -15.69 41.98
C SER A 480 27.56 -16.37 42.27
N SER A 481 27.00 -16.15 43.47
CA SER A 481 25.67 -16.63 43.86
C SER A 481 24.52 -16.12 42.99
N ARG A 482 24.70 -15.00 42.28
CA ARG A 482 23.68 -14.43 41.37
C ARG A 482 23.75 -15.00 39.95
N ARG A 483 24.72 -15.89 39.66
CA ARG A 483 24.95 -16.40 38.30
C ARG A 483 23.77 -17.22 37.76
N TYR A 484 23.02 -17.91 38.62
CA TYR A 484 21.85 -18.66 38.20
C TYR A 484 20.72 -17.74 37.70
N ILE A 485 20.53 -16.56 38.31
CA ILE A 485 19.53 -15.56 37.89
C ILE A 485 19.85 -15.11 36.47
N PHE A 486 21.11 -14.74 36.21
CA PHE A 486 21.58 -14.39 34.87
C PHE A 486 21.29 -15.50 33.86
N ASN A 487 21.64 -16.75 34.19
CA ASN A 487 21.45 -17.88 33.27
C ASN A 487 19.96 -18.08 32.90
N TRP A 488 19.06 -18.00 33.87
CA TRP A 488 17.61 -18.13 33.64
C TRP A 488 17.03 -16.96 32.85
N VAL A 489 17.38 -15.73 33.23
CA VAL A 489 16.91 -14.53 32.54
C VAL A 489 17.40 -14.51 31.10
N HIS A 490 18.70 -14.74 30.86
CA HIS A 490 19.28 -14.75 29.51
C HIS A 490 18.68 -15.85 28.63
N LEU A 491 18.54 -17.07 29.17
CA LEU A 491 17.93 -18.19 28.44
C LEU A 491 16.44 -17.93 28.14
N GLY A 492 15.67 -17.51 29.14
CA GLY A 492 14.22 -17.30 29.00
C GLY A 492 13.91 -16.17 28.03
N THR A 493 14.54 -15.01 28.20
CA THR A 493 14.34 -13.85 27.31
C THR A 493 14.80 -14.14 25.87
N GLY A 494 15.87 -14.92 25.68
CA GLY A 494 16.33 -15.31 24.35
C GLY A 494 15.36 -16.26 23.65
N THR A 495 14.82 -17.22 24.39
CA THR A 495 13.82 -18.17 23.88
C THR A 495 12.51 -17.46 23.50
N VAL A 496 12.04 -16.52 24.33
CA VAL A 496 10.85 -15.71 24.03
C VAL A 496 11.06 -14.89 22.76
N ALA A 497 12.22 -14.25 22.60
CA ALA A 497 12.54 -13.48 21.40
C ALA A 497 12.50 -14.37 20.14
N GLN A 498 13.07 -15.57 20.21
CA GLN A 498 13.08 -16.53 19.09
C GLN A 498 11.66 -16.95 18.69
N VAL A 499 10.78 -17.27 19.66
CA VAL A 499 9.40 -17.67 19.37
C VAL A 499 8.61 -16.54 18.71
N ILE A 500 8.73 -15.31 19.24
CA ILE A 500 8.05 -14.15 18.65
C ILE A 500 8.58 -13.86 17.24
N ALA A 501 9.89 -14.01 17.01
CA ALA A 501 10.51 -13.83 15.71
C ALA A 501 9.97 -14.82 14.66
N VAL A 502 9.79 -16.09 15.03
CA VAL A 502 9.16 -17.08 14.13
C VAL A 502 7.76 -16.61 13.71
N VAL A 503 6.90 -16.23 14.66
CA VAL A 503 5.56 -15.71 14.36
C VAL A 503 5.63 -14.47 13.47
N ALA A 504 6.54 -13.55 13.75
CA ALA A 504 6.72 -12.33 12.96
C ALA A 504 7.13 -12.63 11.51
N ILE A 505 7.98 -13.64 11.26
CA ILE A 505 8.40 -14.05 9.92
C ILE A 505 7.23 -14.64 9.14
N PHE A 506 6.42 -15.53 9.74
CA PHE A 506 5.23 -16.08 9.09
C PHE A 506 4.25 -14.98 8.68
N LEU A 507 4.03 -13.98 9.54
CA LEU A 507 3.20 -12.82 9.19
C LEU A 507 3.86 -11.91 8.13
N GLY A 508 5.19 -11.85 8.12
CA GLY A 508 5.99 -11.01 7.22
C GLY A 508 5.91 -11.47 5.77
N ILE A 509 6.02 -12.78 5.51
CA ILE A 509 5.99 -13.33 4.14
C ILE A 509 4.64 -13.15 3.44
N HIS A 510 3.57 -12.91 4.19
CA HIS A 510 2.22 -12.65 3.67
C HIS A 510 1.84 -11.16 3.62
N GLN A 511 2.77 -10.25 3.94
CA GLN A 511 2.51 -8.82 3.82
C GLN A 511 2.39 -8.41 2.35
N GLN A 512 1.45 -7.50 2.02
CA GLN A 512 1.20 -7.01 0.65
C GLN A 512 2.47 -6.56 -0.10
N ALA A 513 3.50 -6.07 0.61
CA ALA A 513 4.73 -5.55 0.03
C ALA A 513 5.81 -6.59 -0.30
N LEU A 514 5.67 -7.82 0.18
CA LEU A 514 6.59 -8.95 -0.13
C LEU A 514 5.85 -10.18 -0.65
N LEU A 515 4.57 -10.35 -0.28
CA LEU A 515 3.64 -11.41 -0.62
C LEU A 515 4.26 -12.60 -1.39
N LEU A 516 4.88 -13.50 -0.63
CA LEU A 516 5.46 -14.72 -1.18
C LEU A 516 4.37 -15.71 -1.62
N PRO A 517 4.63 -16.55 -2.64
CA PRO A 517 3.65 -17.50 -3.13
C PRO A 517 3.32 -18.55 -2.06
N ALA A 518 2.03 -18.63 -1.74
CA ALA A 518 1.46 -19.66 -0.88
C ALA A 518 0.86 -20.79 -1.74
N PRO A 519 0.84 -22.06 -1.26
CA PRO A 519 1.30 -22.51 0.06
C PRO A 519 2.81 -22.83 0.13
N TRP A 520 3.53 -22.83 -1.00
CA TRP A 520 4.92 -23.28 -1.11
C TRP A 520 5.87 -22.65 -0.08
N THR A 521 5.91 -21.32 0.01
CA THR A 521 6.85 -20.62 0.90
C THR A 521 6.50 -20.78 2.39
N THR A 522 5.20 -20.84 2.71
CA THR A 522 4.73 -21.17 4.06
C THR A 522 5.16 -22.59 4.46
N GLY A 523 5.06 -23.55 3.52
CA GLY A 523 5.52 -24.92 3.71
C GLY A 523 7.03 -25.03 3.94
N LEU A 524 7.83 -24.28 3.17
CA LEU A 524 9.29 -24.21 3.38
C LEU A 524 9.63 -23.68 4.78
N LEU A 525 8.97 -22.60 5.22
CA LEU A 525 9.21 -22.01 6.53
C LEU A 525 8.76 -22.94 7.68
N ALA A 526 7.61 -23.62 7.52
CA ALA A 526 7.16 -24.63 8.47
C ALA A 526 8.14 -25.82 8.54
N GLY A 527 8.62 -26.30 7.39
CA GLY A 527 9.64 -27.33 7.30
C GLY A 527 10.94 -26.94 7.99
N HIS A 528 11.36 -25.67 7.88
CA HIS A 528 12.52 -25.15 8.62
C HIS A 528 12.34 -25.19 10.13
N VAL A 529 11.17 -24.79 10.63
CA VAL A 529 10.86 -24.85 12.07
C VAL A 529 10.91 -26.30 12.56
N VAL A 530 10.32 -27.23 11.81
CA VAL A 530 10.38 -28.67 12.12
C VAL A 530 11.82 -29.17 12.10
N TRP A 531 12.62 -28.77 11.11
CA TRP A 531 14.04 -29.13 10.99
C TRP A 531 14.85 -28.67 12.21
N PHE A 532 14.63 -27.44 12.68
CA PHE A 532 15.25 -26.92 13.90
C PHE A 532 14.85 -27.72 15.14
N VAL A 533 13.56 -28.02 15.30
CA VAL A 533 13.05 -28.81 16.44
C VAL A 533 13.61 -30.24 16.42
N LEU A 534 13.69 -30.88 15.25
CA LEU A 534 14.27 -32.22 15.10
C LEU A 534 15.75 -32.22 15.49
N ALA A 535 16.54 -31.23 15.04
CA ALA A 535 17.94 -31.11 15.43
C ALA A 535 18.10 -30.90 16.94
N ASP A 536 17.25 -30.07 17.57
CA ASP A 536 17.25 -29.86 19.03
C ASP A 536 16.92 -31.17 19.78
N ILE A 537 15.89 -31.91 19.35
CA ILE A 537 15.51 -33.19 19.95
C ILE A 537 16.64 -34.22 19.81
N VAL A 538 17.22 -34.39 18.62
CA VAL A 538 18.31 -35.36 18.39
C VAL A 538 19.50 -35.06 19.30
N LEU A 539 19.90 -33.78 19.40
CA LEU A 539 21.01 -33.36 20.26
C LEU A 539 20.67 -33.49 21.76
N GLU A 540 19.42 -33.23 22.15
CA GLU A 540 18.95 -33.40 23.54
C GLU A 540 18.89 -34.88 23.95
N VAL A 541 18.38 -35.77 23.11
CA VAL A 541 18.34 -37.23 23.34
C VAL A 541 19.77 -37.77 23.46
N HIS A 542 20.67 -37.33 22.57
CA HIS A 542 22.09 -37.67 22.67
C HIS A 542 22.73 -37.16 23.97
N ARG A 543 22.44 -35.92 24.37
CA ARG A 543 22.93 -35.33 25.63
C ARG A 543 22.48 -36.11 26.87
N ARG A 544 21.30 -36.74 26.83
CA ARG A 544 20.74 -37.56 27.92
C ARG A 544 21.24 -39.01 27.91
N GLY A 545 22.10 -39.40 26.96
CA GLY A 545 22.65 -40.76 26.88
C GLY A 545 21.66 -41.82 26.38
N LEU A 546 20.54 -41.42 25.77
CA LEU A 546 19.48 -42.33 25.32
C LEU A 546 19.74 -42.96 23.93
N PHE A 547 20.85 -42.61 23.27
CA PHE A 547 21.29 -43.23 22.02
C PHE A 547 22.37 -44.30 22.29
N PRO A 548 22.17 -45.55 21.86
CA PRO A 548 23.23 -46.55 21.84
C PRO A 548 24.18 -46.25 20.67
N THR A 549 25.16 -45.36 20.89
CA THR A 549 26.17 -44.92 19.90
C THR A 549 26.98 -46.08 19.31
N GLY A 550 26.96 -47.26 19.94
CA GLY A 550 27.67 -48.47 19.50
C GLY A 550 27.10 -49.19 18.27
N GLN A 551 25.87 -48.90 17.82
CA GLN A 551 25.28 -49.55 16.64
C GLN A 551 25.45 -48.76 15.33
N PHE A 552 25.41 -47.43 15.36
CA PHE A 552 25.44 -46.61 14.14
C PHE A 552 26.84 -46.53 13.49
N PHE A 553 27.90 -46.57 14.29
CA PHE A 553 29.29 -46.50 13.80
C PHE A 553 29.91 -47.86 13.42
N LYS A 554 29.25 -49.00 13.73
CA LYS A 554 29.73 -50.32 13.26
C LYS A 554 29.73 -50.44 11.73
N THR A 555 28.84 -49.72 11.04
CA THR A 555 28.73 -49.76 9.58
C THR A 555 29.82 -48.95 8.87
N PHE A 556 30.44 -47.96 9.54
CA PHE A 556 31.46 -47.10 8.92
C PHE A 556 32.88 -47.66 9.07
N GLN A 557 33.08 -48.68 9.92
CA GLN A 557 34.40 -49.22 10.26
C GLN A 557 34.90 -50.32 9.31
N ILE A 558 34.28 -50.52 8.13
CA ILE A 558 34.67 -51.57 7.16
C ILE A 558 35.65 -51.09 6.08
N PHE A 559 35.99 -49.81 5.99
CA PHE A 559 36.82 -49.30 4.87
C PHE A 559 38.26 -48.88 5.23
N THR A 560 38.81 -49.29 6.36
CA THR A 560 40.17 -48.85 6.74
C THR A 560 40.95 -49.89 7.53
N GLU A 561 41.02 -51.12 7.03
CA GLU A 561 42.07 -52.07 7.43
C GLU A 561 42.77 -52.59 6.17
N ASN A 562 43.86 -51.93 5.78
CA ASN A 562 44.94 -52.59 5.05
C ASN A 562 46.22 -51.74 5.08
N ILE A 563 46.90 -51.73 6.24
CA ILE A 563 48.36 -51.56 6.29
C ILE A 563 48.87 -52.50 7.39
N GLN A 564 49.52 -53.59 6.97
CA GLN A 564 50.34 -54.46 7.80
C GLN A 564 51.62 -53.73 8.22
N THR A 565 52.06 -53.87 9.48
CA THR A 565 53.26 -54.63 9.89
C THR A 565 53.60 -54.36 11.36
N GLU A 566 53.74 -55.46 12.10
CA GLU A 566 54.69 -55.77 13.19
C GLU A 566 55.23 -54.64 14.08
N ASP A 567 54.81 -54.61 15.35
CA ASP A 567 55.69 -54.82 16.49
C ASP A 567 54.90 -55.03 17.79
N LYS A 568 55.25 -56.08 18.54
CA LYS A 568 54.69 -56.41 19.84
C LYS A 568 55.55 -55.77 20.94
N GLU A 569 55.00 -54.82 21.68
CA GLU A 569 55.31 -54.70 23.11
C GLU A 569 54.03 -54.42 23.91
N ALA A 570 53.88 -55.19 24.99
CA ALA A 570 52.74 -55.15 25.87
C ALA A 570 52.72 -53.85 26.69
N ILE A 571 51.78 -52.97 26.39
CA ILE A 571 51.40 -51.87 27.28
C ILE A 571 50.04 -52.20 27.86
N LEU A 572 50.04 -52.36 29.19
CA LEU A 572 48.91 -52.49 30.09
C LEU A 572 47.68 -51.71 29.59
N PHE A 573 46.64 -52.42 29.15
CA PHE A 573 45.35 -51.83 28.80
C PHE A 573 44.66 -51.29 30.06
N VAL A 574 44.87 -50.01 30.36
CA VAL A 574 43.86 -49.20 31.06
C VAL A 574 42.75 -48.94 30.03
N PRO A 575 41.48 -49.30 30.29
CA PRO A 575 40.40 -48.94 29.37
C PRO A 575 40.32 -47.42 29.30
N CYS A 576 40.68 -46.84 28.16
CA CYS A 576 40.58 -45.41 27.92
C CYS A 576 39.10 -45.03 27.78
N ASP A 577 38.59 -44.21 28.70
CA ASP A 577 37.31 -43.47 28.60
C ASP A 577 37.18 -42.58 27.32
N ASN A 578 38.20 -42.57 26.47
CA ASN A 578 38.36 -41.66 25.34
C ASN A 578 37.54 -42.05 24.10
N GLU A 579 37.25 -43.35 23.88
CA GLU A 579 36.61 -43.80 22.63
C GLU A 579 35.12 -43.40 22.57
N SER A 580 34.42 -43.46 23.70
CA SER A 580 33.01 -43.07 23.82
C SER A 580 32.83 -41.54 23.70
N TYR A 581 33.77 -40.78 24.28
CA TYR A 581 33.83 -39.32 24.19
C TYR A 581 34.10 -38.84 22.77
N ILE A 582 35.09 -39.42 22.08
CA ILE A 582 35.41 -39.11 20.68
C ILE A 582 34.23 -39.41 19.76
N LYS A 583 33.58 -40.57 19.93
CA LYS A 583 32.38 -40.96 19.16
C LYS A 583 31.22 -40.00 19.40
N GLY A 584 31.02 -39.52 20.64
CA GLY A 584 30.00 -38.52 20.99
C GLY A 584 30.24 -37.16 20.35
N THR A 585 31.45 -36.63 20.43
CA THR A 585 31.80 -35.34 19.80
C THR A 585 31.71 -35.40 18.27
N CYS A 586 32.06 -36.54 17.65
CA CYS A 586 31.92 -36.74 16.20
C CYS A 586 30.44 -36.72 15.77
N PHE A 587 29.56 -37.41 16.50
CA PHE A 587 28.11 -37.41 16.24
C PHE A 587 27.51 -36.01 16.29
N LYS A 588 27.79 -35.21 17.34
CA LYS A 588 27.25 -33.84 17.44
C LYS A 588 27.69 -32.96 16.27
N LYS A 589 28.97 -33.04 15.87
CA LYS A 589 29.51 -32.28 14.73
C LYS A 589 28.80 -32.67 13.43
N LEU A 590 28.59 -33.98 13.21
CA LEU A 590 27.84 -34.46 12.04
C LEU A 590 26.41 -33.92 12.01
N VAL A 591 25.69 -33.98 13.13
CA VAL A 591 24.32 -33.43 13.23
C VAL A 591 24.31 -31.92 12.96
N LEU A 592 25.30 -31.17 13.48
CA LEU A 592 25.42 -29.73 13.21
C LEU A 592 25.70 -29.43 11.73
N VAL A 593 26.59 -30.19 11.08
CA VAL A 593 26.87 -30.01 9.64
C VAL A 593 25.61 -30.29 8.82
N ILE A 594 24.92 -31.41 9.08
CA ILE A 594 23.67 -31.75 8.41
C ILE A 594 22.64 -30.64 8.62
N TYR A 595 22.47 -30.16 9.86
CA TYR A 595 21.56 -29.07 10.19
C TYR A 595 21.87 -27.79 9.38
N LEU A 596 23.15 -27.39 9.33
CA LEU A 596 23.60 -26.20 8.60
C LEU A 596 23.39 -26.34 7.09
N CYS A 597 23.66 -27.51 6.51
CA CYS A 597 23.37 -27.78 5.11
C CYS A 597 21.87 -27.65 4.80
N GLY A 598 21.00 -28.26 5.61
CA GLY A 598 19.55 -28.13 5.46
C GLY A 598 19.07 -26.68 5.59
N ASN A 599 19.63 -25.93 6.54
CA ASN A 599 19.31 -24.50 6.73
C ASN A 599 19.75 -23.66 5.51
N PHE A 600 20.93 -23.92 4.97
CA PHE A 600 21.43 -23.24 3.77
C PHE A 600 20.53 -23.52 2.55
N VAL A 601 20.11 -24.76 2.34
CA VAL A 601 19.16 -25.12 1.26
C VAL A 601 17.82 -24.39 1.43
N CYS A 602 17.24 -24.42 2.64
CA CYS A 602 15.96 -23.72 2.89
C CYS A 602 16.09 -22.20 2.67
N LEU A 603 17.14 -21.59 3.21
CA LEU A 603 17.39 -20.16 3.06
C LEU A 603 17.58 -19.77 1.60
N THR A 604 18.40 -20.50 0.84
CA THR A 604 18.62 -20.22 -0.60
C THR A 604 17.35 -20.31 -1.42
N LEU A 605 16.46 -21.27 -1.14
CA LEU A 605 15.15 -21.37 -1.81
C LEU A 605 14.25 -20.16 -1.48
N LEU A 606 14.22 -19.73 -0.22
CA LEU A 606 13.44 -18.55 0.19
C LEU A 606 13.99 -17.26 -0.42
N LEU A 607 15.31 -17.06 -0.40
CA LEU A 607 15.96 -15.90 -1.00
C LEU A 607 15.79 -15.88 -2.54
N GLY A 608 15.88 -17.05 -3.19
CA GLY A 608 15.59 -17.19 -4.61
C GLY A 608 14.15 -16.81 -4.95
N THR A 609 13.19 -17.14 -4.06
CA THR A 609 11.80 -16.72 -4.23
C THR A 609 11.64 -15.20 -4.05
N ILE A 610 12.28 -14.60 -3.04
CA ILE A 610 12.27 -13.13 -2.82
C ILE A 610 12.88 -12.37 -4.01
N SER A 611 13.90 -12.93 -4.66
CA SER A 611 14.53 -12.31 -5.83
C SER A 611 13.56 -12.19 -7.00
N ARG A 612 12.75 -13.23 -7.24
CA ARG A 612 11.87 -13.38 -8.42
C ARG A 612 10.55 -12.57 -8.39
N ILE A 613 10.21 -11.94 -7.27
CA ILE A 613 8.89 -11.26 -7.05
C ILE A 613 8.91 -9.75 -7.18
#